data_AF-A0A3F3IBR6-F1
#
_entry.id   AF-A0A3F3IBR6-F1
#
_cell.length_a   1.000
_cell.length_b   1.000
_cell.length_c   1.000
_cell.angle_alpha   90.00
_cell.angle_beta   90.00
_cell.angle_gamma   90.00
#
_symmetry.space_group_name_H-M   'P 1'
#
loop_
_entity.id
_entity.type
_entity.pdbx_description
1 polymer ?
#
loop_
_entity_poly.entity_id
_entity_poly.type
_entity_poly.pdbx_seq_one_letter_code
_entity_poly.pdbx_strand_id
1 'polypeptide(L)'
;MSTYALNDETSIDTLVFWIESSDGSISYAEKEAVKRILENMKYDMETYNKTLSLIAGMGTDDVKKMAEEAVDHINRSFSDDGKKLTYNLLEAIAACDGKITASEKAKLDAIKSELGI
;
A
#
# COMPACT_ATOMS: atom_id res chain seq x y z
N MET A 1 -18.17 13.20 2.35
CA MET A 1 -17.06 13.47 1.42
C MET A 1 -15.79 13.20 2.19
N SER A 2 -15.11 12.09 1.91
CA SER A 2 -13.88 11.72 2.59
C SER A 2 -12.79 12.74 2.25
N THR A 3 -12.22 13.37 3.28
CA THR A 3 -11.25 14.48 3.19
C THR A 3 -9.83 13.99 2.92
N TYR A 4 -9.66 12.94 2.11
CA TYR A 4 -8.36 12.42 1.73
C TYR A 4 -8.28 12.44 0.21
N ALA A 5 -7.46 13.34 -0.34
CA ALA A 5 -7.22 13.38 -1.76
C ALA A 5 -6.17 12.31 -2.08
N LEU A 6 -6.64 11.16 -2.55
CA LEU A 6 -5.76 10.15 -3.12
C LEU A 6 -5.06 10.73 -4.35
N ASN A 7 -3.75 10.82 -4.26
CA ASN A 7 -2.82 11.09 -5.33
C ASN A 7 -1.94 9.85 -5.54
N ASP A 8 -1.04 9.90 -6.52
CA ASP A 8 -0.24 8.74 -6.91
C ASP A 8 0.59 8.17 -5.73
N GLU A 9 1.24 9.03 -4.94
CA GLU A 9 2.04 8.63 -3.78
C GLU A 9 1.17 8.09 -2.64
N THR A 10 0.16 8.84 -2.23
CA THR A 10 -0.74 8.44 -1.13
C THR A 10 -1.54 7.17 -1.44
N SER A 11 -1.82 6.90 -2.71
CA SER A 11 -2.45 5.64 -3.13
C SER A 11 -1.50 4.47 -2.93
N ILE A 12 -0.22 4.62 -3.32
CA ILE A 12 0.81 3.60 -3.09
C ILE A 12 1.00 3.39 -1.58
N ASP A 13 1.15 4.47 -0.80
CA ASP A 13 1.31 4.41 0.66
C ASP A 13 0.15 3.65 1.34
N THR A 14 -1.08 3.91 0.89
CA THR A 14 -2.28 3.24 1.41
C THR A 14 -2.26 1.75 1.11
N LEU A 15 -1.89 1.35 -0.11
CA LEU A 15 -1.79 -0.07 -0.48
C LEU A 15 -0.68 -0.78 0.27
N VAL A 16 0.47 -0.11 0.42
CA VAL A 16 1.58 -0.60 1.24
C VAL A 16 1.12 -0.84 2.68
N PHE A 17 0.39 0.12 3.25
CA PHE A 17 -0.16 -0.06 4.59
C PHE A 17 -1.12 -1.24 4.64
N TRP A 18 -2.04 -1.30 3.68
CA TRP A 18 -3.07 -2.34 3.64
C TRP A 18 -2.49 -3.74 3.55
N ILE A 19 -1.42 -3.95 2.77
CA ILE A 19 -0.77 -5.26 2.62
C ILE A 19 -0.17 -5.72 3.94
N GLU A 20 0.71 -4.91 4.51
CA GLU A 20 1.42 -5.21 5.76
C GLU A 20 0.48 -5.24 6.97
N SER A 21 -0.63 -4.52 6.91
CA SER A 21 -1.53 -4.43 8.04
C SER A 21 -2.46 -5.63 8.15
N SER A 22 -2.19 -6.54 9.08
CA SER A 22 -3.05 -7.72 9.30
C SER A 22 -4.40 -7.37 9.95
N ASP A 23 -4.43 -6.38 10.86
CA ASP A 23 -5.61 -6.02 11.67
C ASP A 23 -5.88 -4.50 11.73
N GLY A 24 -5.40 -3.71 10.76
CA GLY A 24 -5.43 -2.25 10.82
C GLY A 24 -4.26 -1.64 11.63
N SER A 25 -3.31 -2.46 12.07
CA SER A 25 -2.01 -2.03 12.58
C SER A 25 -0.87 -2.71 11.81
N ILE A 26 0.29 -2.05 11.78
CA ILE A 26 1.55 -2.58 11.23
C ILE A 26 2.54 -2.66 12.38
N SER A 27 3.26 -3.76 12.48
CA SER A 27 4.31 -3.93 13.48
C SER A 27 5.49 -2.99 13.21
N TYR A 28 6.31 -2.76 14.24
CA TYR A 28 7.51 -1.93 14.07
C TYR A 28 8.50 -2.54 13.05
N ALA A 29 8.60 -3.87 12.98
CA ALA A 29 9.49 -4.57 12.07
C ALA A 29 9.07 -4.37 10.60
N GLU A 30 7.78 -4.62 10.30
CA GLU A 30 7.18 -4.39 8.97
C GLU A 30 7.32 -2.92 8.56
N LYS A 31 7.09 -1.99 9.48
CA LYS A 31 7.24 -0.55 9.20
C LYS A 31 8.69 -0.18 8.83
N GLU A 32 9.69 -0.72 9.52
CA GLU A 32 11.10 -0.49 9.20
C GLU A 32 11.51 -1.18 7.89
N ALA A 33 10.97 -2.36 7.60
CA ALA A 33 11.19 -3.09 6.35
C ALA A 33 10.68 -2.29 5.14
N VAL A 34 9.43 -1.83 5.21
CA VAL A 34 8.81 -0.98 4.19
C VAL A 34 9.61 0.31 4.01
N LYS A 35 9.97 0.97 5.12
CA LYS A 35 10.74 2.21 5.10
C LYS A 35 12.06 2.05 4.35
N ARG A 36 12.79 0.94 4.56
CA ARG A 36 14.05 0.68 3.83
C ARG A 36 13.83 0.55 2.32
N ILE A 37 12.74 -0.10 1.89
CA ILE A 37 12.41 -0.23 0.47
C ILE A 37 12.07 1.13 -0.14
N LEU A 38 11.23 1.92 0.54
CA LEU A 38 10.84 3.25 0.09
C LEU A 38 12.04 4.22 0.06
N GLU A 39 12.90 4.19 1.07
CA GLU A 39 14.14 4.99 1.11
C GLU A 39 15.09 4.63 -0.05
N ASN A 40 15.22 3.34 -0.39
CA ASN A 40 16.03 2.90 -1.52
C ASN A 40 15.50 3.39 -2.88
N MET A 41 14.19 3.60 -2.99
CA MET A 41 13.56 4.15 -4.20
C MET A 41 13.57 5.67 -4.26
N LYS A 42 14.19 6.36 -3.28
CA LYS A 42 14.15 7.82 -3.12
C LYS A 42 12.72 8.36 -2.96
N TYR A 43 11.86 7.56 -2.35
CA TYR A 43 10.48 7.93 -2.07
C TYR A 43 10.42 9.01 -0.97
N ASP A 44 9.41 9.88 -1.01
CA ASP A 44 9.23 10.89 0.03
C ASP A 44 8.69 10.25 1.32
N MET A 45 9.61 10.04 2.27
CA MET A 45 9.30 9.50 3.58
C MET A 45 8.43 10.43 4.43
N GLU A 46 8.39 11.73 4.15
CA GLU A 46 7.51 12.68 4.85
C GLU A 46 6.05 12.42 4.47
N THR A 47 5.76 12.27 3.18
CA THR A 47 4.43 11.90 2.67
C THR A 47 3.99 10.55 3.22
N TYR A 48 4.86 9.54 3.13
CA TYR A 48 4.58 8.21 3.66
C TYR A 48 4.23 8.24 5.16
N ASN A 49 5.04 8.92 5.99
CA ASN A 49 4.77 8.98 7.43
C ASN A 49 3.47 9.75 7.75
N LYS A 50 3.12 10.78 6.97
CA LYS A 50 1.84 11.48 7.11
C LYS A 50 0.67 10.55 6.76
N THR A 51 0.75 9.83 5.64
CA THR A 51 -0.27 8.86 5.22
C THR A 51 -0.45 7.78 6.29
N LEU A 52 0.64 7.17 6.76
CA LEU A 52 0.59 6.19 7.85
C LEU A 52 -0.05 6.74 9.12
N SER A 53 0.30 7.97 9.52
CA SER A 53 -0.24 8.59 10.73
C SER A 53 -1.73 8.84 10.63
N LEU A 54 -2.22 9.15 9.42
CA LEU A 54 -3.65 9.31 9.15
C LEU A 54 -4.37 7.96 9.19
N ILE A 55 -3.84 6.95 8.51
CA ILE A 55 -4.46 5.62 8.41
C ILE A 55 -4.43 4.88 9.75
N ALA A 56 -3.38 5.05 10.56
CA ALA A 56 -3.28 4.42 11.89
C ALA A 56 -4.37 4.87 12.88
N GLY A 57 -5.04 6.00 12.62
CA GLY A 57 -6.18 6.47 13.40
C GLY A 57 -7.55 5.99 12.88
N MET A 58 -7.58 5.26 11.75
CA MET A 58 -8.81 4.83 11.10
C MET A 58 -9.24 3.43 11.55
N GLY A 59 -10.55 3.15 11.48
CA GLY A 59 -11.06 1.79 11.67
C GLY A 59 -10.69 0.89 10.50
N THR A 60 -10.56 -0.41 10.75
CA THR A 60 -10.17 -1.41 9.73
C THR A 60 -11.04 -1.37 8.47
N ASP A 61 -12.35 -1.11 8.62
CA ASP A 61 -13.28 -0.96 7.50
C ASP A 61 -13.00 0.29 6.64
N ASP A 62 -12.58 1.38 7.27
CA ASP A 62 -12.27 2.62 6.57
C ASP A 62 -10.92 2.50 5.83
N VAL A 63 -9.94 1.82 6.44
CA VAL A 63 -8.67 1.48 5.77
C VAL A 63 -8.93 0.65 4.52
N LYS A 64 -9.80 -0.36 4.63
CA LYS A 64 -10.15 -1.21 3.48
C LYS A 64 -10.77 -0.40 2.35
N LYS A 65 -11.73 0.48 2.65
CA LYS A 65 -12.33 1.37 1.64
C LYS A 65 -11.29 2.28 0.99
N MET A 66 -10.37 2.83 1.77
CA MET A 66 -9.31 3.67 1.24
C MET A 66 -8.35 2.88 0.33
N ALA A 67 -8.06 1.63 0.66
CA ALA A 67 -7.28 0.75 -0.19
C ALA A 67 -8.01 0.47 -1.52
N GLU A 68 -9.32 0.20 -1.49
CA GLU A 68 -10.14 0.03 -2.69
C GLU A 68 -10.14 1.31 -3.56
N GLU A 69 -10.29 2.49 -2.96
CA GLU A 69 -10.18 3.77 -3.66
C GLU A 69 -8.78 4.02 -4.24
N ALA A 70 -7.73 3.61 -3.54
CA ALA A 70 -6.34 3.70 -4.01
C ALA A 70 -6.10 2.79 -5.22
N VAL A 71 -6.65 1.58 -5.23
CA VAL A 71 -6.58 0.69 -6.40
C VAL A 71 -7.31 1.31 -7.59
N ASP A 72 -8.53 1.85 -7.40
CA ASP A 72 -9.30 2.49 -8.48
C ASP A 72 -8.56 3.72 -9.04
N HIS A 73 -7.93 4.53 -8.16
CA HIS A 73 -7.08 5.65 -8.58
C HIS A 73 -5.90 5.18 -9.43
N ILE A 74 -5.15 4.18 -8.98
CA ILE A 74 -4.02 3.61 -9.74
C ILE A 74 -4.50 3.03 -11.07
N ASN A 75 -5.62 2.31 -11.06
CA ASN A 75 -6.15 1.69 -12.28
C ASN A 75 -6.53 2.72 -13.35
N ARG A 76 -7.03 3.90 -12.94
CA ARG A 76 -7.43 4.99 -13.85
C ARG A 76 -6.29 5.93 -14.22
N SER A 77 -5.38 6.20 -13.29
CA SER A 77 -4.37 7.26 -13.44
C SER A 77 -3.03 6.74 -13.95
N PHE A 78 -2.69 5.47 -13.70
CA PHE A 78 -1.39 4.91 -14.06
C PHE A 78 -1.46 4.20 -15.42
N SER A 79 -0.36 4.25 -16.16
CA SER A 79 -0.17 3.40 -17.33
C SER A 79 -0.03 1.93 -16.92
N ASP A 80 -0.18 1.00 -17.86
CA ASP A 80 -0.03 -0.44 -17.59
C ASP A 80 1.35 -0.79 -17.01
N ASP A 81 2.40 -0.11 -17.46
CA ASP A 81 3.75 -0.25 -16.88
C ASP A 81 3.82 0.32 -15.46
N GLY A 82 3.15 1.44 -15.19
CA GLY A 82 3.00 1.99 -13.85
C GLY A 82 2.31 1.03 -12.90
N LYS A 83 1.21 0.39 -13.34
CA LYS A 83 0.48 -0.62 -12.55
C LYS A 83 1.36 -1.82 -12.19
N LYS A 84 2.14 -2.32 -13.15
CA LYS A 84 3.10 -3.41 -12.93
C LYS A 84 4.21 -3.00 -11.95
N LEU A 85 4.74 -1.79 -12.08
CA LEU A 85 5.76 -1.28 -11.14
C LEU A 85 5.20 -1.15 -9.72
N THR A 86 3.99 -0.62 -9.56
CA THR A 86 3.31 -0.55 -8.27
C THR A 86 3.07 -1.93 -7.68
N TYR A 87 2.58 -2.89 -8.48
CA TYR A 87 2.41 -4.26 -8.02
C TYR A 87 3.73 -4.92 -7.61
N ASN A 88 4.80 -4.77 -8.39
CA ASN A 88 6.12 -5.31 -8.05
C ASN A 88 6.69 -4.70 -6.75
N LEU A 89 6.43 -3.42 -6.51
CA LEU A 89 6.79 -2.76 -5.25
C LEU A 89 6.06 -3.41 -4.06
N LEU A 90 4.74 -3.57 -4.20
CA LEU A 90 3.90 -4.20 -3.17
C LEU A 90 4.34 -5.64 -2.88
N GLU A 91 4.70 -6.39 -3.91
CA GLU A 91 5.23 -7.75 -3.77
C GLU A 91 6.59 -7.75 -3.06
N ALA A 92 7.49 -6.81 -3.39
CA ALA A 92 8.78 -6.67 -2.72
C ALA A 92 8.64 -6.31 -1.23
N ILE A 93 7.64 -5.49 -0.90
CA ILE A 93 7.32 -5.11 0.48
C ILE A 93 6.81 -6.32 1.27
N ALA A 94 5.81 -7.04 0.76
CA ALA A 94 5.31 -8.26 1.41
C ALA A 94 6.39 -9.34 1.54
N ALA A 95 7.34 -9.40 0.60
CA ALA A 95 8.46 -10.33 0.64
C ALA A 95 9.60 -9.88 1.57
N CYS A 96 9.57 -8.65 2.10
CA CYS A 96 10.70 -8.06 2.82
C CYS A 96 11.03 -8.77 4.14
N ASP A 97 10.02 -9.35 4.81
CA ASP A 97 10.22 -10.19 6.01
C ASP A 97 10.60 -11.65 5.67
N GLY A 98 10.98 -11.90 4.42
CA GLY A 98 11.55 -13.17 3.93
C GLY A 98 10.51 -14.19 3.47
N LYS A 99 9.23 -14.04 3.83
CA LYS A 99 8.10 -14.81 3.29
C LYS A 99 6.82 -13.98 3.30
N ILE A 100 6.15 -13.95 2.15
CA ILE A 100 4.78 -13.43 2.02
C ILE A 100 3.83 -14.35 2.81
N THR A 101 3.09 -13.79 3.75
CA THR A 101 2.07 -14.51 4.52
C THR A 101 0.85 -14.82 3.65
N ALA A 102 0.00 -15.76 4.09
CA ALA A 102 -1.23 -16.08 3.35
C ALA A 102 -2.18 -14.87 3.25
N SER A 103 -2.17 -13.98 4.26
CA SER A 103 -2.99 -12.77 4.29
C SER A 103 -2.50 -11.73 3.29
N GLU A 104 -1.19 -11.41 3.31
CA GLU A 104 -0.57 -10.53 2.31
C GLU A 104 -0.77 -11.05 0.90
N LYS A 105 -0.59 -12.36 0.68
CA LYS A 105 -0.80 -12.98 -0.62
C LYS A 105 -2.23 -12.80 -1.12
N ALA A 106 -3.23 -13.01 -0.26
CA ALA A 106 -4.63 -12.81 -0.64
C ALA A 106 -4.93 -11.36 -1.02
N LYS A 107 -4.31 -10.38 -0.32
CA LYS A 107 -4.43 -8.95 -0.66
C LYS A 107 -3.73 -8.62 -1.98
N LEU A 108 -2.53 -9.16 -2.21
CA LEU A 108 -1.80 -9.01 -3.47
C LEU A 108 -2.59 -9.59 -4.64
N ASP A 109 -3.13 -10.81 -4.51
CA ASP A 109 -3.97 -11.44 -5.54
C ASP A 109 -5.23 -10.60 -5.83
N ALA A 110 -5.84 -10.00 -4.81
CA ALA A 110 -6.97 -9.09 -4.99
C ALA A 110 -6.56 -7.83 -5.77
N ILE A 111 -5.48 -7.15 -5.37
CA ILE A 111 -4.96 -5.97 -6.07
C ILE A 111 -4.60 -6.30 -7.51
N LYS A 112 -3.95 -7.44 -7.75
CA LYS A 112 -3.59 -7.92 -9.08
C LYS A 112 -4.83 -8.08 -9.98
N SER A 113 -5.87 -8.72 -9.45
CA SER A 113 -7.14 -8.91 -10.15
C SER A 113 -7.80 -7.57 -10.51
N GLU A 114 -7.82 -6.62 -9.57
CA GLU A 114 -8.43 -5.30 -9.76
C GLU A 114 -7.63 -4.43 -10.76
N LEU A 115 -6.30 -4.51 -10.75
CA LEU A 115 -5.43 -3.80 -11.68
C LEU A 115 -5.39 -4.43 -13.09
N GLY A 116 -5.92 -5.66 -13.25
CA GLY A 116 -6.01 -6.36 -14.53
C GLY A 116 -4.67 -6.82 -15.11
N ILE A 117 -3.71 -7.17 -14.24
CA ILE A 117 -2.33 -7.56 -14.59
C ILE A 117 -1.98 -9.01 -14.24
#